data_AF-A0A2S7Q6C6-F1
#
_entry.id   AF-A0A2S7Q6C6-F1
#
_cell.length_a   1.000
_cell.length_b   1.000
_cell.length_c   1.000
_cell.angle_alpha   90.00
_cell.angle_beta   90.00
_cell.angle_gamma   90.00
#
_symmetry.space_group_name_H-M   'P 1'
#
loop_
_entity.id
_entity.type
_entity.pdbx_description
1 polymer ?
#
loop_
_entity_poly.entity_id
_entity_poly.type
_entity_poly.pdbx_seq_one_letter_code
_entity_poly.pdbx_strand_id
1 'polypeptide(L)'
;MVEIIQVANMALIQTAFIWVAYAVALGIVALIAAIFTYTYQTPRDRSALVSTVTIITLTSLLATVLLLPVDIALTSSTTSTKLGAKKDWATPETVHNILLTLKIVYYTLYSLDAVLCLLVVPFTYFLYEEYDEVEAEEGLQTFSQRFVGALKYTLIFVALVVILFIVGFFVPVAKNGGDHMDLDYFKRLLAENHGERALTFALGLLISLGTILYILYTSAGLALLPISFIKSAPSISAPQLSETTASALEQNRERQHQLEGRNSGRNIPAKDQRELESLMREERTLVRRERLAAEARGEGKSFVVRAWTKICAVFRPLKLIGGLLLLVLALIIWVSMLITGIDKAKNSICKQHCGYILGSINVFQPINWIFVKSSVVFPIDYVLMALLVLFFFSSSVTGIATIGIRFLWVKLFEIRKGHTSPQALLMATVMLTLIMLAINYALAMIVAPQYAIYGAQTFCTNPPRHPGEQPDCSKHPELVKPCSELSSGEGAEKVCTPSVVSTFLNRVTVNFPVFGALAFWAQFAFLAVFLIVFVTSLFRTPKLNLNELDEDAEADEEEGLLASTGRRFGATWQDIRGKPKPQSTGAAGRGIRGDDDHADD
;
A
#
# COMPACT_ATOMS: atom_id res chain seq x y z
N MET A 1 34.52 -35.15 2.41
CA MET A 1 33.99 -34.83 1.07
C MET A 1 32.46 -34.95 1.02
N VAL A 2 31.86 -36.07 1.46
CA VAL A 2 30.40 -36.24 1.53
C VAL A 2 29.71 -35.23 2.46
N GLU A 3 30.24 -35.00 3.67
CA GLU A 3 29.70 -33.98 4.59
C GLU A 3 29.78 -32.56 4.03
N ILE A 4 30.89 -32.21 3.35
CA ILE A 4 31.07 -30.89 2.70
C ILE A 4 30.02 -30.70 1.59
N ILE A 5 29.77 -31.74 0.79
CA ILE A 5 28.75 -31.71 -0.26
C ILE A 5 27.34 -31.62 0.34
N GLN A 6 27.06 -32.34 1.43
CA GLN A 6 25.76 -32.25 2.13
C GLN A 6 25.52 -30.88 2.75
N VAL A 7 26.54 -30.27 3.37
CA VAL A 7 26.45 -28.94 3.99
C VAL A 7 26.29 -27.85 2.92
N ALA A 8 27.00 -27.95 1.80
CA ALA A 8 26.83 -27.04 0.66
C ALA A 8 25.43 -27.17 0.01
N ASN A 9 24.94 -28.40 -0.18
CA ASN A 9 23.59 -28.65 -0.70
C ASN A 9 22.51 -28.10 0.25
N MET A 10 22.69 -28.25 1.56
CA MET A 10 21.76 -27.70 2.56
C MET A 10 21.70 -26.17 2.53
N ALA A 11 22.84 -25.51 2.32
CA ALA A 11 22.92 -24.06 2.17
C ALA A 11 22.24 -23.56 0.89
N LEU A 12 22.45 -24.25 -0.23
CA LEU A 12 21.78 -23.95 -1.51
C LEU A 12 20.26 -24.12 -1.40
N ILE A 13 19.80 -25.17 -0.73
CA ILE A 13 18.36 -25.41 -0.51
C ILE A 13 17.76 -24.29 0.36
N GLN A 14 18.45 -23.87 1.43
CA GLN A 14 17.96 -22.79 2.31
C GLN A 14 17.88 -21.45 1.57
N THR A 15 18.92 -21.08 0.82
CA THR A 15 18.92 -19.83 0.05
C THR A 15 17.89 -19.85 -1.07
N ALA A 16 17.73 -20.97 -1.79
CA ALA A 16 16.69 -21.15 -2.78
C ALA A 16 15.28 -21.04 -2.18
N PHE A 17 15.04 -21.64 -1.02
CA PHE A 17 13.75 -21.55 -0.33
C PHE A 17 13.39 -20.10 0.03
N ILE A 18 14.35 -19.30 0.49
CA ILE A 18 14.15 -17.89 0.80
C ILE A 18 13.77 -17.08 -0.47
N TRP A 19 14.45 -17.32 -1.58
CA TRP A 19 14.11 -16.67 -2.86
C TRP A 19 12.76 -17.11 -3.43
N VAL A 20 12.39 -18.38 -3.27
CA VAL A 20 11.07 -18.88 -3.66
C VAL A 20 9.98 -18.21 -2.83
N ALA A 21 10.17 -18.07 -1.52
CA ALA A 21 9.23 -17.35 -0.65
C ALA A 21 9.04 -15.89 -1.11
N TYR A 22 10.13 -15.22 -1.49
CA TYR A 22 10.07 -13.89 -2.09
C TYR A 22 9.27 -13.89 -3.40
N ALA A 23 9.53 -14.82 -4.31
CA ALA A 23 8.80 -14.92 -5.58
C ALA A 23 7.28 -15.16 -5.37
N VAL A 24 6.90 -16.00 -4.40
CA VAL A 24 5.50 -16.20 -4.02
C VAL A 24 4.89 -14.91 -3.48
N ALA A 25 5.61 -14.19 -2.62
CA ALA A 25 5.15 -12.91 -2.09
C ALA A 25 4.96 -11.84 -3.18
N LEU A 26 5.83 -11.81 -4.21
CA LEU A 26 5.66 -10.95 -5.38
C LEU A 26 4.35 -11.24 -6.13
N GLY A 27 4.02 -12.53 -6.32
CA GLY A 27 2.75 -12.93 -6.93
C GLY A 27 1.53 -12.46 -6.12
N ILE A 28 1.59 -12.60 -4.78
CA ILE A 28 0.53 -12.14 -3.88
C ILE A 28 0.40 -10.61 -3.93
N VAL A 29 1.52 -9.89 -3.90
CA VAL A 29 1.54 -8.43 -3.97
C VAL A 29 1.01 -7.92 -5.31
N ALA A 30 1.38 -8.56 -6.42
CA ALA A 30 0.84 -8.21 -7.74
C ALA A 30 -0.68 -8.40 -7.78
N LEU A 31 -1.19 -9.47 -7.17
CA LEU A 31 -2.62 -9.70 -7.02
C LEU A 31 -3.27 -8.61 -6.15
N ILE A 32 -2.67 -8.23 -5.02
CA ILE A 32 -3.16 -7.15 -4.15
C ILE A 32 -3.18 -5.81 -4.91
N ALA A 33 -2.13 -5.49 -5.67
CA ALA A 33 -2.03 -4.29 -6.48
C ALA A 33 -3.10 -4.25 -7.60
N ALA A 34 -3.37 -5.40 -8.24
CA ALA A 34 -4.45 -5.54 -9.21
C ALA A 34 -5.82 -5.35 -8.57
N ILE A 35 -6.10 -6.03 -7.44
CA ILE A 35 -7.35 -5.87 -6.70
C ILE A 35 -7.53 -4.41 -6.30
N PHE A 36 -6.49 -3.76 -5.76
CA PHE A 36 -6.53 -2.36 -5.38
C PHE A 36 -6.90 -1.46 -6.57
N THR A 37 -6.18 -1.60 -7.68
CA THR A 37 -6.41 -0.85 -8.94
C THR A 37 -7.86 -0.97 -9.39
N TYR A 38 -8.35 -2.20 -9.58
CA TYR A 38 -9.72 -2.43 -10.08
C TYR A 38 -10.82 -2.09 -9.07
N THR A 39 -10.50 -2.05 -7.77
CA THR A 39 -11.45 -1.70 -6.72
C THR A 39 -11.70 -0.19 -6.66
N TYR A 40 -10.67 0.63 -6.91
CA TYR A 40 -10.79 2.09 -6.81
C TYR A 40 -11.15 2.75 -8.14
N GLN A 41 -10.69 2.20 -9.27
CA GLN A 41 -10.91 2.76 -10.59
C GLN A 41 -12.39 2.75 -10.99
N THR A 42 -12.85 3.86 -11.58
CA THR A 42 -14.18 3.96 -12.19
C THR A 42 -14.34 2.95 -13.32
N PRO A 43 -15.40 2.11 -13.34
CA PRO A 43 -15.63 1.12 -14.40
C PRO A 43 -15.76 1.71 -15.80
N ARG A 44 -16.34 2.90 -15.91
CA ARG A 44 -16.57 3.62 -17.17
C ARG A 44 -15.28 4.02 -17.89
N ASP A 45 -14.34 4.64 -17.17
CA ASP A 45 -13.15 5.26 -17.77
C ASP A 45 -11.91 4.34 -17.68
N ARG A 46 -12.11 3.02 -17.79
CA ARG A 46 -11.03 2.05 -17.63
C ARG A 46 -10.05 2.09 -18.80
N SER A 47 -8.91 2.73 -18.58
CA SER A 47 -7.75 2.60 -19.48
C SER A 47 -6.87 1.42 -19.07
N ALA A 48 -6.63 0.50 -20.02
CA ALA A 48 -5.72 -0.63 -19.84
C ALA A 48 -4.28 -0.17 -19.54
N LEU A 49 -3.84 0.91 -20.17
CA LEU A 49 -2.50 1.48 -19.97
C LEU A 49 -2.34 2.01 -18.54
N VAL A 50 -3.28 2.83 -18.07
CA VAL A 50 -3.26 3.39 -16.70
C VAL A 50 -3.29 2.28 -15.65
N SER A 51 -4.15 1.29 -15.85
CA SER A 51 -4.28 0.15 -14.94
C SER A 51 -2.98 -0.65 -14.87
N THR A 52 -2.37 -0.94 -16.01
CA THR A 52 -1.11 -1.72 -16.07
C THR A 52 0.04 -0.97 -15.41
N VAL A 53 0.21 0.32 -15.70
CA VAL A 53 1.27 1.15 -15.09
C VAL A 53 1.07 1.27 -13.58
N THR A 54 -0.17 1.43 -13.12
CA THR A 54 -0.51 1.46 -11.69
C THR A 54 -0.15 0.14 -11.01
N ILE A 55 -0.55 -1.00 -11.58
CA ILE A 55 -0.26 -2.33 -11.03
C ILE A 55 1.25 -2.57 -10.97
N ILE A 56 1.98 -2.29 -12.04
CA ILE A 56 3.44 -2.46 -12.09
C ILE A 56 4.12 -1.58 -11.04
N THR A 57 3.70 -0.32 -10.90
CA THR A 57 4.28 0.62 -9.94
C THR A 57 4.04 0.19 -8.50
N LEU A 58 2.80 -0.16 -8.15
CA LEU A 58 2.48 -0.64 -6.80
C LEU A 58 3.16 -1.99 -6.49
N THR A 59 3.28 -2.87 -7.49
CA THR A 59 3.96 -4.15 -7.33
C THR A 59 5.46 -3.96 -7.09
N SER A 60 6.12 -3.12 -7.89
CA SER A 60 7.55 -2.79 -7.74
C SER A 60 7.82 -2.20 -6.35
N LEU A 61 7.00 -1.24 -5.94
CA LEU A 61 7.12 -0.58 -4.64
C LEU A 61 7.01 -1.57 -3.46
N LEU A 62 5.96 -2.40 -3.46
CA LEU A 62 5.73 -3.38 -2.40
C LEU A 62 6.80 -4.49 -2.44
N ALA A 63 7.30 -4.86 -3.63
CA ALA A 63 8.45 -5.74 -3.78
C ALA A 63 9.70 -5.18 -3.09
N THR A 64 10.01 -3.90 -3.30
CA THR A 64 11.14 -3.20 -2.68
C THR A 64 11.09 -3.27 -1.16
N VAL A 65 9.92 -3.06 -0.56
CA VAL A 65 9.76 -3.10 0.91
C VAL A 65 9.78 -4.53 1.45
N LEU A 66 9.15 -5.49 0.76
CA LEU A 66 9.15 -6.90 1.17
C LEU A 66 10.46 -7.64 0.90
N LEU A 67 11.45 -7.01 0.26
CA LEU A 67 12.80 -7.53 0.15
C LEU A 67 13.57 -7.45 1.48
N LEU A 68 13.19 -6.54 2.39
CA LEU A 68 13.82 -6.37 3.71
C LEU A 68 13.89 -7.66 4.54
N PRO A 69 12.81 -8.42 4.77
CA PRO A 69 12.89 -9.69 5.48
C PRO A 69 13.70 -10.77 4.72
N VAL A 70 13.76 -10.73 3.39
CA VAL A 70 14.60 -11.65 2.58
C VAL A 70 16.08 -11.37 2.82
N ASP A 71 16.47 -10.08 2.80
CA ASP A 71 17.82 -9.61 3.06
C ASP A 71 18.27 -10.05 4.46
N ILE A 72 17.42 -9.86 5.47
CA ILE A 72 17.68 -10.30 6.84
C ILE A 72 17.77 -11.83 6.94
N ALA A 73 16.86 -12.57 6.30
CA ALA A 73 16.89 -14.02 6.31
C ALA A 73 18.17 -14.57 5.65
N LEU A 74 18.58 -14.02 4.51
CA LEU A 74 19.80 -14.41 3.81
C LEU A 74 21.05 -14.10 4.63
N THR A 75 21.17 -12.87 5.16
CA THR A 75 22.33 -12.47 5.97
C THR A 75 22.40 -13.24 7.29
N SER A 76 21.29 -13.38 8.01
CA SER A 76 21.24 -14.12 9.28
C SER A 76 21.46 -15.63 9.09
N SER A 77 21.05 -16.22 7.96
CA SER A 77 21.26 -17.65 7.67
C SER A 77 22.74 -18.06 7.64
N THR A 78 23.65 -17.11 7.40
CA THR A 78 25.11 -17.33 7.38
C THR A 78 25.71 -17.52 8.77
N THR A 79 24.98 -17.17 9.83
CA THR A 79 25.44 -17.22 11.24
C THR A 79 24.73 -18.31 12.02
N SER A 80 25.40 -18.85 13.04
CA SER A 80 24.80 -19.70 14.05
C SER A 80 24.47 -18.85 15.29
N THR A 81 23.18 -18.66 15.55
CA THR A 81 22.69 -17.87 16.70
C THR A 81 23.05 -18.46 18.06
N LYS A 82 23.32 -19.78 18.11
CA LYS A 82 23.72 -20.47 19.35
C LYS A 82 25.22 -20.34 19.64
N LEU A 83 26.04 -20.34 18.59
CA LEU A 83 27.50 -20.34 18.73
C LEU A 83 28.10 -18.94 18.61
N GLY A 84 27.39 -17.99 17.99
CA GLY A 84 27.94 -16.67 17.69
C GLY A 84 29.05 -16.71 16.65
N ALA A 85 28.99 -17.67 15.72
CA ALA A 85 30.00 -17.95 14.70
C ALA A 85 29.37 -18.09 13.32
N LYS A 86 30.13 -17.90 12.24
CA LYS A 86 29.66 -18.18 10.87
C LYS A 86 29.54 -19.68 10.67
N LYS A 87 28.55 -20.12 9.89
CA LYS A 87 28.40 -21.53 9.52
C LYS A 87 29.52 -21.95 8.55
N ASP A 88 29.84 -23.23 8.51
CA ASP A 88 30.98 -23.75 7.71
C ASP A 88 30.87 -23.48 6.20
N TRP A 89 29.64 -23.43 5.68
CA TRP A 89 29.40 -23.09 4.26
C TRP A 89 29.51 -21.60 3.96
N ALA A 90 29.41 -20.73 4.98
CA ALA A 90 29.39 -19.28 4.83
C ALA A 90 30.80 -18.70 4.74
N THR A 91 31.55 -19.13 3.72
CA THR A 91 32.87 -18.58 3.39
C THR A 91 32.78 -17.08 3.03
N PRO A 92 33.87 -16.31 3.16
CA PRO A 92 33.86 -14.89 2.78
C PRO A 92 33.38 -14.62 1.34
N GLU A 93 33.73 -15.51 0.40
CA GLU A 93 33.31 -15.42 -1.00
C GLU A 93 31.81 -15.67 -1.17
N THR A 94 31.24 -16.67 -0.49
CA THR A 94 29.80 -16.94 -0.56
C THR A 94 28.97 -15.83 0.07
N VAL A 95 29.41 -15.30 1.21
CA VAL A 95 28.79 -14.13 1.85
C VAL A 95 28.85 -12.92 0.91
N HIS A 96 29.99 -12.69 0.26
CA HIS A 96 30.13 -11.62 -0.73
C HIS A 96 29.16 -11.78 -1.90
N ASN A 97 29.03 -12.99 -2.45
CA ASN A 97 28.11 -13.27 -3.55
C ASN A 97 26.64 -13.05 -3.16
N ILE A 98 26.25 -13.43 -1.95
CA ILE A 98 24.90 -13.16 -1.40
C ILE A 98 24.65 -11.65 -1.31
N LEU A 99 25.59 -10.91 -0.72
CA LEU A 99 25.47 -9.45 -0.57
C LEU A 99 25.47 -8.75 -1.94
N LEU A 100 26.29 -9.21 -2.89
CA LEU A 100 26.32 -8.68 -4.25
C LEU A 100 24.98 -8.90 -4.96
N THR A 101 24.40 -10.10 -4.86
CA THR A 101 23.09 -10.42 -5.43
C THR A 101 22.01 -9.51 -4.83
N LEU A 102 21.96 -9.39 -3.50
CA LEU A 102 21.04 -8.49 -2.81
C LEU A 102 21.23 -7.03 -3.23
N LYS A 103 22.48 -6.57 -3.35
CA LYS A 103 22.81 -5.22 -3.83
C LYS A 103 22.26 -4.99 -5.24
N ILE A 104 22.49 -5.91 -6.17
CA ILE A 104 21.97 -5.79 -7.54
C ILE A 104 20.44 -5.68 -7.52
N VAL A 105 19.75 -6.53 -6.77
CA VAL A 105 18.28 -6.51 -6.68
C VAL A 105 17.76 -5.21 -6.07
N TYR A 106 18.33 -4.73 -4.96
CA TYR A 106 17.93 -3.44 -4.36
C TYR A 106 18.17 -2.26 -5.29
N TYR A 107 19.34 -2.16 -5.90
CA TYR A 107 19.64 -1.07 -6.83
C TYR A 107 18.70 -1.10 -8.04
N THR A 108 18.34 -2.29 -8.53
CA THR A 108 17.39 -2.46 -9.62
C THR A 108 16.00 -1.99 -9.22
N LEU A 109 15.49 -2.45 -8.08
CA LEU A 109 14.15 -2.11 -7.58
C LEU A 109 14.03 -0.62 -7.23
N TYR A 110 14.99 -0.05 -6.49
CA TYR A 110 14.95 1.39 -6.18
C TYR A 110 15.07 2.27 -7.42
N SER A 111 15.90 1.87 -8.40
CA SER A 111 15.99 2.60 -9.68
C SER A 111 14.69 2.47 -10.49
N LEU A 112 14.08 1.28 -10.50
CA LEU A 112 12.80 1.04 -11.14
C LEU A 112 11.70 1.89 -10.49
N ASP A 113 11.61 1.92 -9.16
CA ASP A 113 10.66 2.76 -8.43
C ASP A 113 10.86 4.25 -8.74
N ALA A 114 12.11 4.73 -8.79
CA ALA A 114 12.40 6.11 -9.16
C ALA A 114 12.00 6.43 -10.60
N VAL A 115 12.28 5.56 -11.57
CA VAL A 115 11.89 5.72 -12.98
C VAL A 115 10.37 5.66 -13.14
N LEU A 116 9.70 4.72 -12.48
CA LEU A 116 8.25 4.61 -12.51
C LEU A 116 7.60 5.86 -11.92
N CYS A 117 8.08 6.32 -10.76
CA CYS A 117 7.56 7.48 -10.06
C CYS A 117 7.81 8.81 -10.79
N LEU A 118 9.01 9.03 -11.34
CA LEU A 118 9.42 10.31 -11.91
C LEU A 118 9.16 10.42 -13.41
N LEU A 119 9.13 9.31 -14.16
CA LEU A 119 9.03 9.35 -15.63
C LEU A 119 7.79 8.62 -16.14
N VAL A 120 7.61 7.34 -15.80
CA VAL A 120 6.56 6.50 -16.42
C VAL A 120 5.16 6.93 -15.99
N VAL A 121 4.94 7.18 -14.71
CA VAL A 121 3.63 7.60 -14.21
C VAL A 121 3.26 9.01 -14.71
N PRO A 122 4.14 10.03 -14.63
CA PRO A 122 3.86 11.33 -15.25
C PRO A 122 3.63 11.25 -16.76
N PHE A 123 4.41 10.44 -17.48
CA PHE A 123 4.19 10.22 -18.93
C PHE A 123 2.83 9.60 -19.21
N THR A 124 2.44 8.60 -18.42
CA THR A 124 1.13 7.97 -18.53
C THR A 124 -0.01 8.95 -18.22
N TYR A 125 0.20 9.85 -17.25
CA TYR A 125 -0.76 10.91 -16.92
C TYR A 125 -0.99 11.83 -18.11
N PHE A 126 0.07 12.40 -18.69
CA PHE A 126 -0.07 13.31 -19.84
C PHE A 126 -0.57 12.61 -21.10
N LEU A 127 -0.20 11.35 -21.32
CA LEU A 127 -0.71 10.56 -22.44
C LEU A 127 -2.21 10.28 -22.34
N TYR A 128 -2.72 10.12 -21.11
CA TYR A 128 -4.15 9.98 -20.85
C TYR A 128 -4.87 11.32 -20.96
N GLU A 129 -4.30 12.43 -20.47
CA GLU A 129 -4.88 13.77 -20.57
C GLU A 129 -4.97 14.27 -22.01
N GLU A 130 -3.99 13.97 -22.87
CA GLU A 130 -4.03 14.33 -24.29
C GLU A 130 -5.06 13.51 -25.08
N TYR A 131 -5.78 12.58 -24.44
CA TYR A 131 -6.83 11.84 -25.11
C TYR A 131 -8.06 12.72 -25.30
N ASP A 132 -8.35 13.07 -26.56
CA ASP A 132 -9.61 13.69 -26.92
C ASP A 132 -10.54 12.62 -27.52
N GLU A 133 -11.65 12.35 -26.85
CA GLU A 133 -12.64 11.35 -27.30
C GLU A 133 -13.24 11.72 -28.66
N VAL A 134 -13.47 13.01 -28.92
CA VAL A 134 -14.10 13.50 -30.15
C VAL A 134 -13.14 13.38 -31.33
N GLU A 135 -11.90 13.87 -31.18
CA GLU A 135 -10.90 13.79 -32.26
C GLU A 135 -10.45 12.35 -32.55
N ALA A 136 -10.48 11.48 -31.53
CA ALA A 136 -10.19 10.06 -31.70
C ALA A 136 -11.32 9.32 -32.44
N GLU A 137 -12.59 9.62 -32.15
CA GLU A 137 -13.73 9.06 -32.88
C GLU A 137 -13.79 9.56 -34.33
N GLU A 138 -13.40 10.82 -34.57
CA GLU A 138 -13.28 11.40 -35.92
C GLU A 138 -12.04 10.92 -36.69
N GLY A 139 -11.16 10.13 -36.05
CA GLY A 139 -9.94 9.58 -36.66
C GLY A 139 -8.87 10.63 -36.98
N LEU A 140 -9.04 11.86 -36.49
CA LEU A 140 -8.13 12.99 -36.69
C LEU A 140 -6.90 12.88 -35.78
N GLN A 141 -7.03 12.20 -34.63
CA GLN A 141 -5.95 12.03 -33.66
C GLN A 141 -5.24 10.68 -33.82
N THR A 142 -3.96 10.70 -34.21
CA THR A 142 -3.12 9.49 -34.26
C THR A 142 -2.36 9.24 -32.96
N PHE A 143 -2.11 7.97 -32.61
CA PHE A 143 -1.32 7.61 -31.41
C PHE A 143 0.07 8.27 -31.39
N SER A 144 0.69 8.48 -32.55
CA SER A 144 1.98 9.15 -32.69
C SER A 144 1.92 10.62 -32.24
N GLN A 145 0.87 11.35 -32.61
CA GLN A 145 0.67 12.74 -32.17
C GLN A 145 0.50 12.82 -30.65
N ARG A 146 -0.30 11.92 -30.06
CA ARG A 146 -0.48 11.82 -28.61
C ARG A 146 0.82 11.51 -27.87
N PHE A 147 1.60 10.56 -28.39
CA PHE A 147 2.89 10.20 -27.81
C PHE A 147 3.86 11.37 -27.81
N VAL A 148 3.94 12.12 -28.92
CA VAL A 148 4.80 13.31 -29.03
C VAL A 148 4.32 14.44 -28.11
N GLY A 149 3.01 14.65 -28.02
CA GLY A 149 2.40 15.62 -27.10
C GLY A 149 2.74 15.31 -25.64
N ALA A 150 2.51 14.06 -25.21
CA ALA A 150 2.87 13.59 -23.88
C ALA A 150 4.38 13.73 -23.61
N LEU A 151 5.22 13.37 -24.58
CA LEU A 151 6.69 13.48 -24.45
C LEU A 151 7.11 14.93 -24.19
N LYS A 152 6.53 15.89 -24.92
CA LYS A 152 6.79 17.32 -24.73
C LYS A 152 6.51 17.78 -23.29
N TYR A 153 5.37 17.38 -22.72
CA TYR A 153 5.03 17.74 -21.34
C TYR A 153 5.88 17.02 -20.29
N THR A 154 6.32 15.79 -20.58
CA THR A 154 7.19 15.02 -19.68
C THR A 154 8.65 15.47 -19.66
N LEU A 155 9.06 16.33 -20.60
CA LEU A 155 10.42 16.86 -20.67
C LEU A 155 10.81 17.59 -19.38
N ILE A 156 9.86 18.22 -18.68
CA ILE A 156 10.07 18.84 -17.37
C ILE A 156 10.54 17.82 -16.33
N PHE A 157 9.96 16.61 -16.34
CA PHE A 157 10.36 15.54 -15.43
C PHE A 157 11.72 14.95 -15.79
N VAL A 158 12.03 14.83 -17.09
CA VAL A 158 13.37 14.45 -17.55
C VAL A 158 14.42 15.47 -17.10
N ALA A 159 14.13 16.77 -17.25
CA ALA A 159 14.99 17.83 -16.76
C ALA A 159 15.17 17.77 -15.24
N LEU A 160 14.11 17.50 -14.48
CA LEU A 160 14.17 17.28 -13.04
C LEU A 160 15.08 16.11 -12.68
N VAL A 161 14.97 14.96 -13.36
CA VAL A 161 15.87 13.81 -13.14
C VAL A 161 17.33 14.20 -13.42
N VAL A 162 17.60 14.88 -14.53
CA VAL A 162 18.96 15.35 -14.87
C VAL A 162 19.50 16.28 -13.79
N ILE A 163 18.69 17.24 -13.32
CA ILE A 163 19.08 18.16 -12.23
C ILE A 163 19.37 17.38 -10.94
N LEU A 164 18.51 16.43 -10.55
CA LEU A 164 18.73 15.62 -9.36
C LEU A 164 20.05 14.84 -9.41
N PHE A 165 20.39 14.26 -10.57
CA PHE A 165 21.65 13.54 -10.75
C PHE A 165 22.86 14.48 -10.74
N ILE A 166 22.78 15.65 -11.40
CA ILE A 166 23.84 16.66 -11.38
C ILE A 166 24.08 17.14 -9.94
N VAL A 167 23.02 17.53 -9.24
CA VAL A 167 23.10 17.97 -7.84
C VAL A 167 23.68 16.84 -6.98
N GLY A 168 23.14 15.63 -7.07
CA GLY A 168 23.64 14.48 -6.30
C GLY A 168 25.11 14.13 -6.58
N PHE A 169 25.59 14.35 -7.81
CA PHE A 169 26.99 14.16 -8.17
C PHE A 169 27.91 15.18 -7.46
N PHE A 170 27.49 16.45 -7.38
CA PHE A 170 28.29 17.55 -6.86
C PHE A 170 28.07 17.90 -5.37
N VAL A 171 26.96 17.51 -4.75
CA VAL A 171 26.63 17.88 -3.37
C VAL A 171 27.66 17.31 -2.40
N PRO A 172 28.36 18.13 -1.59
CA PRO A 172 29.39 17.68 -0.67
C PRO A 172 28.84 16.67 0.35
N VAL A 173 29.56 15.56 0.54
CA VAL A 173 29.25 14.55 1.57
C VAL A 173 29.85 15.02 2.89
N ALA A 174 29.20 14.69 4.00
CA ALA A 174 29.74 14.97 5.33
C ALA A 174 31.17 14.40 5.47
N LYS A 175 32.16 15.26 5.70
CA LYS A 175 33.55 14.84 5.98
C LYS A 175 33.64 14.29 7.40
N ASN A 176 34.44 13.23 7.59
CA ASN A 176 34.74 12.55 8.85
C ASN A 176 34.54 13.44 10.08
N GLY A 177 33.40 13.25 10.76
CA GLY A 177 33.06 14.00 11.96
C GLY A 177 33.78 13.45 13.20
N GLY A 178 35.05 13.82 13.37
CA GLY A 178 35.81 13.65 14.62
C GLY A 178 36.14 12.21 15.07
N ASP A 179 37.01 12.10 16.07
CA ASP A 179 37.58 10.89 16.71
C ASP A 179 36.54 9.79 17.11
N HIS A 180 35.24 10.13 17.15
CA HIS A 180 34.16 9.23 17.54
C HIS A 180 33.51 8.49 16.35
N MET A 181 33.85 8.88 15.11
CA MET A 181 33.38 8.24 13.87
C MET A 181 34.40 7.24 13.30
N ASP A 182 35.41 6.85 14.10
CA ASP A 182 36.51 6.00 13.66
C ASP A 182 36.19 4.51 13.49
N LEU A 183 34.94 4.11 13.76
CA LEU A 183 34.49 2.73 13.59
C LEU A 183 34.44 2.34 12.10
N ASP A 184 34.94 1.14 11.78
CA ASP A 184 35.03 0.63 10.41
C ASP A 184 33.69 0.56 9.68
N TYR A 185 32.58 0.39 10.43
CA TYR A 185 31.23 0.46 9.89
C TYR A 185 30.93 1.82 9.22
N PHE A 186 31.22 2.94 9.89
CA PHE A 186 30.96 4.29 9.36
C PHE A 186 31.91 4.65 8.23
N LYS A 187 33.17 4.18 8.28
CA LYS A 187 34.13 4.35 7.19
C LYS A 187 33.66 3.67 5.88
N ARG A 188 33.12 2.45 5.97
CA ARG A 188 32.55 1.73 4.82
C ARG A 188 31.29 2.39 4.24
N LEU A 189 30.54 3.12 5.06
CA LEU A 189 29.38 3.89 4.59
C LEU A 189 29.77 5.10 3.73
N LEU A 190 30.91 5.73 4.03
CA LEU A 190 31.43 6.94 3.36
C LEU A 190 32.25 6.67 2.10
N ALA A 191 32.76 5.45 1.91
CA ALA A 191 33.54 5.07 0.73
C ALA A 191 32.62 4.74 -0.47
N GLU A 192 32.46 5.68 -1.41
CA GLU A 192 31.49 5.54 -2.51
C GLU A 192 32.02 6.05 -3.87
N ASN A 193 31.57 5.39 -4.95
CA ASN A 193 31.77 5.85 -6.32
C ASN A 193 30.78 6.98 -6.66
N HIS A 194 31.20 7.97 -7.46
CA HIS A 194 30.39 9.15 -7.76
C HIS A 194 28.97 8.88 -8.32
N GLY A 195 28.75 7.76 -9.03
CA GLY A 195 27.44 7.36 -9.52
C GLY A 195 26.47 6.87 -8.44
N GLU A 196 26.96 6.09 -7.46
CA GLU A 196 26.11 5.64 -6.34
C GLU A 196 25.69 6.83 -5.45
N ARG A 197 26.54 7.85 -5.33
CA ARG A 197 26.25 9.11 -4.63
C ARG A 197 25.07 9.87 -5.23
N ALA A 198 24.99 9.94 -6.56
CA ALA A 198 23.90 10.64 -7.24
C ALA A 198 22.55 9.92 -7.02
N LEU A 199 22.56 8.58 -7.07
CA LEU A 199 21.38 7.76 -6.82
C LEU A 199 20.92 7.85 -5.35
N THR A 200 21.85 7.76 -4.39
CA THR A 200 21.53 7.88 -2.95
C THR A 200 21.00 9.28 -2.61
N PHE A 201 21.50 10.34 -3.25
CA PHE A 201 20.94 11.68 -3.12
C PHE A 201 19.50 11.77 -3.65
N ALA A 202 19.25 11.30 -4.88
CA ALA A 202 17.93 11.34 -5.50
C ALA A 202 16.91 10.56 -4.64
N LEU A 203 17.28 9.39 -4.16
CA LEU A 203 16.45 8.57 -3.28
C LEU A 203 16.23 9.22 -1.91
N GLY A 204 17.26 9.85 -1.32
CA GLY A 204 17.11 10.63 -0.10
C GLY A 204 16.11 11.78 -0.24
N LEU A 205 16.12 12.45 -1.39
CA LEU A 205 15.13 13.48 -1.73
C LEU A 205 13.72 12.89 -1.87
N LEU A 206 13.55 11.78 -2.58
CA LEU A 206 12.25 11.09 -2.70
C LEU A 206 11.71 10.64 -1.34
N ILE A 207 12.55 10.07 -0.47
CA ILE A 207 12.19 9.72 0.91
C ILE A 207 11.77 10.96 1.68
N SER A 208 12.47 12.09 1.54
CA SER A 208 12.13 13.33 2.24
C SER A 208 10.77 13.91 1.81
N LEU A 209 10.46 13.89 0.50
CA LEU A 209 9.15 14.28 -0.02
C LEU A 209 8.06 13.32 0.47
N GLY A 210 8.34 12.02 0.40
CA GLY A 210 7.47 10.97 0.93
C GLY A 210 7.20 11.10 2.42
N THR A 211 8.17 11.59 3.19
CA THR A 211 8.05 11.77 4.64
C THR A 211 6.99 12.83 4.97
N ILE A 212 6.88 13.89 4.17
CA ILE A 212 5.83 14.92 4.34
C ILE A 212 4.44 14.29 4.13
N LEU A 213 4.29 13.49 3.08
CA LEU A 213 3.03 12.79 2.79
C LEU A 213 2.72 11.73 3.86
N TYR A 214 3.72 11.00 4.32
CA TYR A 214 3.63 10.00 5.37
C TYR A 214 3.11 10.59 6.69
N ILE A 215 3.61 11.77 7.09
CA ILE A 215 3.12 12.47 8.29
C ILE A 215 1.64 12.80 8.16
N LEU A 216 1.17 13.25 7.00
CA LEU A 216 -0.22 13.70 6.84
C LEU A 216 -1.19 12.53 6.63
N TYR A 217 -0.91 11.67 5.65
CA TYR A 217 -1.85 10.64 5.21
C TYR A 217 -1.70 9.36 6.02
N THR A 218 -0.49 8.85 6.23
CA THR A 218 -0.30 7.58 6.94
C THR A 218 -0.63 7.70 8.42
N SER A 219 -0.28 8.81 9.09
CA SER A 219 -0.61 8.98 10.51
C SER A 219 -2.13 9.10 10.75
N ALA A 220 -2.82 9.88 9.92
CA ALA A 220 -4.27 10.03 9.99
C ALA A 220 -4.96 8.70 9.65
N GLY A 221 -4.49 8.03 8.60
CA GLY A 221 -4.98 6.73 8.18
C GLY A 221 -4.77 5.63 9.21
N LEU A 222 -3.62 5.62 9.91
CA LEU A 222 -3.30 4.65 10.96
C LEU A 222 -4.25 4.80 12.17
N ALA A 223 -4.70 6.03 12.46
CA ALA A 223 -5.72 6.28 13.47
C ALA A 223 -7.14 5.94 12.97
N LEU A 224 -7.48 6.33 11.75
CA LEU A 224 -8.84 6.20 11.19
C LEU A 224 -9.20 4.79 10.74
N LEU A 225 -8.25 4.01 10.23
CA LEU A 225 -8.49 2.66 9.72
C LEU A 225 -9.12 1.75 10.79
N PRO A 226 -8.51 1.52 11.97
CA PRO A 226 -9.14 0.67 12.98
C PRO A 226 -10.50 1.22 13.45
N ILE A 227 -10.61 2.54 13.56
CA ILE A 227 -11.86 3.21 13.96
C ILE A 227 -12.94 3.02 12.91
N SER A 228 -12.61 2.99 11.62
CA SER A 228 -13.57 2.73 10.55
C SER A 228 -14.13 1.31 10.60
N PHE A 229 -13.36 0.33 11.09
CA PHE A 229 -13.84 -1.04 11.32
C PHE A 229 -14.75 -1.11 12.55
N ILE A 230 -14.38 -0.42 13.64
CA ILE A 230 -15.16 -0.38 14.89
C ILE A 230 -16.47 0.39 14.72
N LYS A 231 -16.39 1.60 14.14
CA LYS A 231 -17.52 2.51 13.89
C LYS A 231 -18.23 2.24 12.55
N SER A 232 -18.04 1.07 11.94
CA SER A 232 -18.68 0.73 10.65
C SER A 232 -20.21 0.59 10.69
N ALA A 233 -20.84 0.86 11.84
CA ALA A 233 -22.27 1.13 11.90
C ALA A 233 -22.50 2.64 11.74
N PRO A 234 -23.12 3.12 10.65
CA PRO A 234 -23.75 4.43 10.71
C PRO A 234 -24.73 4.42 11.88
N SER A 235 -24.78 5.50 12.65
CA SER A 235 -25.70 5.65 13.79
C SER A 235 -27.18 5.52 13.38
N ILE A 236 -27.46 5.63 12.08
CA ILE A 236 -28.72 5.28 11.45
C ILE A 236 -28.54 3.91 10.81
N SER A 237 -29.06 2.88 11.46
CA SER A 237 -29.15 1.56 10.85
C SER A 237 -29.98 1.65 9.55
N ALA A 238 -29.62 0.91 8.49
CA ALA A 238 -30.43 0.81 7.28
C ALA A 238 -31.95 0.66 7.57
N PRO A 239 -32.39 -0.06 8.62
CA PRO A 239 -33.79 -0.06 9.02
C PRO A 239 -34.34 1.28 9.55
N GLN A 240 -33.58 2.03 10.35
CA GLN A 240 -33.98 3.38 10.76
C GLN A 240 -33.98 4.37 9.59
N LEU A 241 -33.05 4.23 8.62
CA LEU A 241 -33.04 5.07 7.43
C LEU A 241 -34.28 4.83 6.58
N SER A 242 -34.67 3.56 6.37
CA SER A 242 -35.91 3.22 5.65
C SER A 242 -37.17 3.69 6.38
N GLU A 243 -37.22 3.59 7.72
CA GLU A 243 -38.39 4.03 8.49
C GLU A 243 -38.53 5.55 8.43
N THR A 244 -37.42 6.27 8.62
CA THR A 244 -37.42 7.74 8.53
C THR A 244 -37.75 8.23 7.12
N THR A 245 -37.20 7.61 6.07
CA THR A 245 -37.54 7.96 4.67
C THR A 245 -38.96 7.58 4.29
N ALA A 246 -39.47 6.42 4.69
CA ALA A 246 -40.87 6.04 4.46
C ALA A 246 -41.84 7.02 5.14
N SER A 247 -41.58 7.39 6.40
CA SER A 247 -42.41 8.37 7.10
C SER A 247 -42.36 9.77 6.46
N ALA A 248 -41.20 10.19 5.96
CA ALA A 248 -41.05 11.45 5.24
C ALA A 248 -41.77 11.43 3.88
N LEU A 249 -41.72 10.29 3.17
CA LEU A 249 -42.43 10.09 1.91
C LEU A 249 -43.95 10.16 2.10
N GLU A 250 -44.46 9.52 3.15
CA GLU A 250 -45.89 9.54 3.50
C GLU A 250 -46.35 10.97 3.82
N GLN A 251 -45.59 11.70 4.64
CA GLN A 251 -45.86 13.12 4.92
C GLN A 251 -45.83 14.00 3.67
N ASN A 252 -44.91 13.74 2.73
CA ASN A 252 -44.82 14.49 1.48
C ASN A 252 -46.07 14.23 0.62
N ARG A 253 -46.47 12.96 0.44
CA ARG A 253 -47.68 12.58 -0.29
C ARG A 253 -48.96 13.13 0.33
N GLU A 254 -49.07 13.11 1.66
CA GLU A 254 -50.20 13.74 2.37
C GLU A 254 -50.27 15.25 2.10
N ARG A 255 -49.13 15.95 2.09
CA ARG A 255 -49.09 17.38 1.74
C ARG A 255 -49.46 17.65 0.29
N GLN A 256 -49.02 16.80 -0.64
CA GLN A 256 -49.45 16.88 -2.04
C GLN A 256 -50.97 16.74 -2.13
N HIS A 257 -51.55 15.72 -1.50
CA HIS A 257 -53.00 15.51 -1.47
C HIS A 257 -53.77 16.65 -0.79
N GLN A 258 -53.23 17.26 0.26
CA GLN A 258 -53.85 18.43 0.91
C GLN A 258 -53.85 19.65 -0.02
N LEU A 259 -52.77 19.89 -0.77
CA LEU A 259 -52.67 21.00 -1.73
C LEU A 259 -53.56 20.79 -2.95
N GLU A 260 -53.61 19.57 -3.47
CA GLU A 260 -54.51 19.17 -4.56
C GLU A 260 -55.98 19.25 -4.11
N GLY A 261 -56.28 18.76 -2.91
CA GLY A 261 -57.63 18.80 -2.32
C GLY A 261 -58.11 20.23 -2.05
N ARG A 262 -57.23 21.13 -1.58
CA ARG A 262 -57.56 22.56 -1.38
C ARG A 262 -57.85 23.30 -2.68
N ASN A 263 -57.23 22.86 -3.77
CA ASN A 263 -57.35 23.49 -5.09
C ASN A 263 -58.27 22.72 -6.05
N SER A 264 -58.95 21.67 -5.57
CA SER A 264 -59.96 20.92 -6.31
C SER A 264 -61.04 21.86 -6.86
N GLY A 265 -61.06 22.07 -8.18
CA GLY A 265 -62.06 22.90 -8.88
C GLY A 265 -61.70 24.39 -9.02
N ARG A 266 -60.49 24.82 -8.66
CA ARG A 266 -59.96 26.18 -8.92
C ARG A 266 -58.60 26.13 -9.61
N ASN A 267 -58.25 27.19 -10.35
CA ASN A 267 -56.89 27.35 -10.86
C ASN A 267 -55.90 27.48 -9.69
N ILE A 268 -54.87 26.63 -9.70
CA ILE A 268 -53.85 26.57 -8.66
C ILE A 268 -53.07 27.89 -8.65
N PRO A 269 -52.97 28.59 -7.50
CA PRO A 269 -52.20 29.82 -7.41
C PRO A 269 -50.70 29.55 -7.61
N ALA A 270 -49.97 30.49 -8.21
CA ALA A 270 -48.55 30.32 -8.56
C ALA A 270 -47.63 29.96 -7.37
N LYS A 271 -48.03 30.30 -6.14
CA LYS A 271 -47.32 29.89 -4.92
C LYS A 271 -47.46 28.38 -4.67
N ASP A 272 -48.69 27.87 -4.72
CA ASP A 272 -49.00 26.45 -4.52
C ASP A 272 -48.43 25.60 -5.65
N GLN A 273 -48.34 26.12 -6.88
CA GLN A 273 -47.66 25.43 -7.98
C GLN A 273 -46.16 25.21 -7.70
N ARG A 274 -45.45 26.23 -7.22
CA ARG A 274 -44.02 26.11 -6.85
C ARG A 274 -43.81 25.16 -5.69
N GLU A 275 -44.71 25.20 -4.70
CA GLU A 275 -44.68 24.29 -3.56
C GLU A 275 -44.92 22.84 -4.02
N LEU A 276 -45.93 22.60 -4.86
CA LEU A 276 -46.21 21.28 -5.43
C LEU A 276 -45.04 20.75 -6.26
N GLU A 277 -44.43 21.59 -7.11
CA GLU A 277 -43.22 21.21 -7.84
C GLU A 277 -42.06 20.87 -6.90
N SER A 278 -41.89 21.60 -5.80
CA SER A 278 -40.84 21.29 -4.81
C SER A 278 -41.10 19.97 -4.10
N LEU A 279 -42.36 19.69 -3.74
CA LEU A 279 -42.78 18.44 -3.12
C LEU A 279 -42.62 17.26 -4.07
N MET A 280 -42.94 17.41 -5.37
CA MET A 280 -42.70 16.39 -6.39
C MET A 280 -41.21 16.11 -6.60
N ARG A 281 -40.34 17.13 -6.54
CA ARG A 281 -38.88 16.94 -6.58
C ARG A 281 -38.41 16.16 -5.36
N GLU A 282 -38.92 16.50 -4.18
CA GLU A 282 -38.60 15.81 -2.93
C GLU A 282 -39.16 14.38 -2.89
N GLU A 283 -40.34 14.11 -3.44
CA GLU A 283 -40.87 12.76 -3.58
C GLU A 283 -39.94 11.89 -4.44
N ARG A 284 -39.45 12.42 -5.57
CA ARG A 284 -38.50 11.67 -6.43
C ARG A 284 -37.25 11.27 -5.66
N THR A 285 -36.70 12.16 -4.83
CA THR A 285 -35.51 11.85 -4.03
C THR A 285 -35.83 10.86 -2.90
N LEU A 286 -36.98 11.00 -2.24
CA LEU A 286 -37.41 10.11 -1.15
C LEU A 286 -37.73 8.69 -1.65
N VAL A 287 -38.45 8.55 -2.76
CA VAL A 287 -38.72 7.25 -3.40
C VAL A 287 -37.41 6.56 -3.81
N ARG A 288 -36.44 7.33 -4.31
CA ARG A 288 -35.13 6.78 -4.65
C ARG A 288 -34.40 6.25 -3.42
N ARG A 289 -34.39 7.03 -2.33
CA ARG A 289 -33.77 6.60 -1.06
C ARG A 289 -34.46 5.38 -0.45
N GLU A 290 -35.79 5.28 -0.55
CA GLU A 290 -36.53 4.10 -0.13
C GLU A 290 -36.13 2.87 -0.95
N ARG A 291 -36.03 3.00 -2.28
CA ARG A 291 -35.56 1.94 -3.17
C ARG A 291 -34.14 1.49 -2.80
N LEU A 292 -33.23 2.42 -2.53
CA LEU A 292 -31.86 2.11 -2.10
C LEU A 292 -31.83 1.41 -0.73
N ALA A 293 -32.68 1.85 0.21
CA ALA A 293 -32.78 1.22 1.51
C ALA A 293 -33.35 -0.22 1.42
N ALA A 294 -34.34 -0.45 0.53
CA ALA A 294 -34.87 -1.78 0.23
C ALA A 294 -33.83 -2.66 -0.49
N GLU A 295 -33.06 -2.08 -1.41
CA GLU A 295 -31.99 -2.77 -2.13
C GLU A 295 -30.83 -3.17 -1.20
N ALA A 296 -30.48 -2.30 -0.24
CA ALA A 296 -29.51 -2.58 0.82
C ALA A 296 -30.00 -3.69 1.77
N ARG A 297 -31.32 -3.85 1.93
CA ARG A 297 -31.94 -4.98 2.66
C ARG A 297 -31.97 -6.28 1.85
N GLY A 298 -31.65 -6.24 0.56
CA GLY A 298 -31.59 -7.43 -0.30
C GLY A 298 -32.96 -7.90 -0.81
N GLU A 299 -33.95 -7.01 -0.88
CA GLU A 299 -35.21 -7.24 -1.60
C GLU A 299 -34.94 -7.16 -3.12
N GLY A 300 -35.42 -8.16 -3.88
CA GLY A 300 -35.27 -8.23 -5.34
C GLY A 300 -33.97 -8.81 -5.91
N LYS A 301 -32.96 -9.14 -5.07
CA LYS A 301 -31.66 -9.69 -5.56
C LYS A 301 -31.61 -11.23 -5.57
N SER A 302 -30.72 -11.77 -6.43
CA SER A 302 -30.49 -13.21 -6.57
C SER A 302 -30.11 -13.88 -5.25
N PHE A 303 -30.39 -15.18 -5.12
CA PHE A 303 -30.09 -15.98 -3.92
C PHE A 303 -28.65 -15.82 -3.43
N VAL A 304 -27.70 -15.62 -4.35
CA VAL A 304 -26.27 -15.41 -4.08
C VAL A 304 -26.02 -14.13 -3.28
N VAL A 305 -26.67 -13.02 -3.62
CA VAL A 305 -26.48 -11.74 -2.90
C VAL A 305 -27.16 -11.77 -1.53
N ARG A 306 -28.30 -12.47 -1.42
CA ARG A 306 -28.97 -12.68 -0.14
C ARG A 306 -28.16 -13.60 0.80
N ALA A 307 -27.50 -14.61 0.26
CA ALA A 307 -26.56 -15.43 1.01
C ALA A 307 -25.32 -14.64 1.44
N TRP A 308 -24.75 -13.83 0.54
CA TRP A 308 -23.61 -12.95 0.82
C TRP A 308 -23.89 -11.93 1.92
N THR A 309 -25.06 -11.28 1.90
CA THR A 309 -25.47 -10.32 2.94
C THR A 309 -25.68 -10.98 4.30
N LYS A 310 -26.25 -12.18 4.35
CA LYS A 310 -26.34 -12.98 5.58
C LYS A 310 -24.96 -13.40 6.11
N ILE A 311 -24.05 -13.79 5.22
CA ILE A 311 -22.66 -14.11 5.56
C ILE A 311 -21.96 -12.86 6.12
N CYS A 312 -22.07 -11.70 5.46
CA CYS A 312 -21.54 -10.42 5.95
C CYS A 312 -22.10 -10.04 7.34
N ALA A 313 -23.37 -10.35 7.63
CA ALA A 313 -23.95 -10.14 8.95
C ALA A 313 -23.33 -11.05 10.03
N VAL A 314 -23.01 -12.31 9.69
CA VAL A 314 -22.29 -13.25 10.58
C VAL A 314 -20.84 -12.84 10.81
N PHE A 315 -20.17 -12.26 9.82
CA PHE A 315 -18.80 -11.74 9.94
C PHE A 315 -18.70 -10.36 10.60
N ARG A 316 -19.82 -9.74 10.98
CA ARG A 316 -19.87 -8.43 11.65
C ARG A 316 -19.14 -8.39 13.02
N PRO A 317 -19.32 -9.35 13.94
CA PRO A 317 -18.51 -9.42 15.16
C PRO A 317 -17.02 -9.61 14.88
N LEU A 318 -16.66 -10.40 13.84
CA LEU A 318 -15.28 -10.58 13.42
C LEU A 318 -14.65 -9.29 12.89
N LYS A 319 -15.44 -8.45 12.18
CA LYS A 319 -15.00 -7.12 11.73
C LYS A 319 -14.71 -6.18 12.91
N LEU A 320 -15.52 -6.21 13.96
CA LEU A 320 -15.31 -5.41 15.17
C LEU A 320 -14.07 -5.86 15.94
N ILE A 321 -13.91 -7.19 16.13
CA ILE A 321 -12.70 -7.76 16.75
C ILE A 321 -11.47 -7.41 15.93
N GLY A 322 -11.55 -7.49 14.59
CA GLY A 322 -10.49 -7.07 13.69
C GLY A 322 -10.13 -5.60 13.86
N GLY A 323 -11.11 -4.71 13.94
CA GLY A 323 -10.89 -3.29 14.21
C GLY A 323 -10.21 -3.03 15.57
N LEU A 324 -10.62 -3.75 16.62
CA LEU A 324 -9.99 -3.66 17.94
C LEU A 324 -8.54 -4.17 17.92
N LEU A 325 -8.27 -5.29 17.25
CA LEU A 325 -6.92 -5.83 17.09
C LEU A 325 -6.02 -4.83 16.36
N LEU A 326 -6.48 -4.26 15.25
CA LEU A 326 -5.75 -3.25 14.49
C LEU A 326 -5.50 -1.98 15.32
N LEU A 327 -6.43 -1.60 16.19
CA LEU A 327 -6.26 -0.47 17.11
C LEU A 327 -5.15 -0.75 18.13
N VAL A 328 -5.15 -1.94 18.75
CA VAL A 328 -4.10 -2.36 19.68
C VAL A 328 -2.75 -2.39 18.98
N LEU A 329 -2.69 -2.96 17.76
CA LEU A 329 -1.47 -2.97 16.95
C LEU A 329 -0.97 -1.55 16.64
N ALA A 330 -1.85 -0.63 16.25
CA ALA A 330 -1.50 0.76 16.00
C ALA A 330 -0.90 1.44 17.24
N LEU A 331 -1.47 1.20 18.42
CA LEU A 331 -0.96 1.73 19.69
C LEU A 331 0.41 1.13 20.05
N ILE A 332 0.61 -0.17 19.84
CA ILE A 332 1.91 -0.82 20.07
C ILE A 332 2.98 -0.24 19.13
N ILE A 333 2.64 0.02 17.86
CA ILE A 333 3.51 0.70 16.90
C ILE A 333 3.84 2.11 17.38
N TRP A 334 2.83 2.88 17.75
CA TRP A 334 3.00 4.25 18.24
C TRP A 334 3.93 4.33 19.45
N VAL A 335 3.71 3.48 20.46
CA VAL A 335 4.55 3.41 21.67
C VAL A 335 5.97 2.97 21.31
N SER A 336 6.12 1.96 20.45
CA SER A 336 7.43 1.48 20.00
C SER A 336 8.22 2.58 19.29
N MET A 337 7.59 3.32 18.38
CA MET A 337 8.23 4.43 17.67
C MET A 337 8.63 5.55 18.62
N LEU A 338 7.80 5.88 19.62
CA LEU A 338 8.12 6.88 20.62
C LEU A 338 9.34 6.47 21.46
N ILE A 339 9.41 5.21 21.89
CA ILE A 339 10.56 4.66 22.63
C ILE A 339 11.84 4.78 21.79
N THR A 340 11.81 4.33 20.53
CA THR A 340 12.97 4.43 19.63
C THR A 340 13.38 5.89 19.40
N GLY A 341 12.41 6.79 19.23
CA GLY A 341 12.66 8.22 19.06
C GLY A 341 13.37 8.84 20.27
N ILE A 342 12.93 8.50 21.49
CA ILE A 342 13.56 8.97 22.74
C ILE A 342 14.96 8.38 22.91
N ASP A 343 15.14 7.09 22.62
CA ASP A 343 16.45 6.41 22.71
C ASP A 343 17.45 7.06 21.74
N LYS A 344 17.04 7.28 20.49
CA LYS A 344 17.85 8.01 19.49
C LYS A 344 18.16 9.45 19.90
N ALA A 345 17.21 10.18 20.48
CA ALA A 345 17.43 11.56 20.92
C ALA A 345 18.50 11.66 22.01
N LYS A 346 18.58 10.66 22.92
CA LYS A 346 19.50 10.67 24.07
C LYS A 346 20.83 10.01 23.77
N ASN A 347 20.82 8.88 23.05
CA ASN A 347 21.95 7.95 22.96
C ASN A 347 22.57 7.86 21.56
N SER A 348 22.16 8.70 20.59
CA SER A 348 22.84 8.76 19.29
C SER A 348 24.28 9.25 19.44
N ILE A 349 25.23 8.61 18.75
CA ILE A 349 26.67 8.89 18.84
C ILE A 349 27.00 10.31 18.36
N CYS A 350 26.39 10.72 17.25
CA CYS A 350 26.77 11.93 16.49
C CYS A 350 25.59 12.90 16.27
N LYS A 351 24.43 12.66 16.92
CA LYS A 351 23.24 13.53 16.92
C LYS A 351 22.89 14.04 15.51
N GLN A 352 22.79 15.35 15.33
CA GLN A 352 22.44 15.99 14.06
C GLN A 352 23.50 15.78 12.97
N HIS A 353 24.77 15.59 13.32
CA HIS A 353 25.86 15.49 12.34
C HIS A 353 25.84 14.19 11.53
N CYS A 354 25.13 13.16 11.99
CA CYS A 354 24.99 11.88 11.29
C CYS A 354 23.52 11.43 11.14
N GLY A 355 22.57 12.35 11.30
CA GLY A 355 21.15 12.02 11.16
C GLY A 355 20.60 11.10 12.27
N TYR A 356 21.12 11.20 13.50
CA TYR A 356 20.66 10.47 14.68
C TYR A 356 20.72 8.94 14.56
N ILE A 357 21.82 8.42 14.00
CA ILE A 357 22.09 6.98 14.01
C ILE A 357 22.37 6.51 15.44
N LEU A 358 21.73 5.41 15.81
CA LEU A 358 21.89 4.77 17.10
C LEU A 358 22.97 3.68 16.98
N GLY A 359 23.87 3.60 17.95
CA GLY A 359 24.93 2.59 17.94
C GLY A 359 24.53 1.24 18.55
N SER A 360 23.54 1.25 19.44
CA SER A 360 22.91 0.07 20.04
C SER A 360 21.61 0.47 20.73
N ILE A 361 20.64 -0.43 20.78
CA ILE A 361 19.37 -0.21 21.49
C ILE A 361 19.62 -0.29 22.99
N ASN A 362 19.31 0.78 23.73
CA ASN A 362 19.46 0.82 25.18
C ASN A 362 18.13 0.66 25.92
N VAL A 363 17.00 0.93 25.24
CA VAL A 363 15.66 0.86 25.84
C VAL A 363 14.85 -0.26 25.19
N PHE A 364 14.13 -1.04 26.00
CA PHE A 364 13.29 -2.13 25.49
C PHE A 364 12.21 -1.62 24.53
N GLN A 365 12.22 -2.15 23.30
CA GLN A 365 11.29 -1.77 22.25
C GLN A 365 10.46 -2.98 21.78
N PRO A 366 9.13 -3.01 22.01
CA PRO A 366 8.31 -4.22 21.84
C PRO A 366 8.33 -4.81 20.43
N ILE A 367 8.11 -4.00 19.40
CA ILE A 367 8.02 -4.49 18.02
C ILE A 367 9.36 -5.07 17.55
N ASN A 368 10.46 -4.36 17.79
CA ASN A 368 11.79 -4.87 17.45
C ASN A 368 12.09 -6.20 18.15
N TRP A 369 11.72 -6.35 19.43
CA TRP A 369 11.89 -7.62 20.13
C TRP A 369 11.10 -8.76 19.48
N ILE A 370 9.83 -8.51 19.10
CA ILE A 370 9.00 -9.50 18.40
C ILE A 370 9.68 -9.93 17.09
N PHE A 371 10.15 -8.97 16.29
CA PHE A 371 10.79 -9.25 15.00
C PHE A 371 12.13 -9.98 15.12
N VAL A 372 12.99 -9.59 16.07
CA VAL A 372 14.26 -10.29 16.34
C VAL A 372 14.01 -11.72 16.82
N LYS A 373 12.94 -11.95 17.61
CA LYS A 373 12.58 -13.31 18.04
C LYS A 373 11.97 -14.14 16.91
N SER A 374 11.12 -13.56 16.07
CA SER A 374 10.54 -14.27 14.93
C SER A 374 11.55 -14.61 13.85
N SER A 375 12.62 -13.82 13.69
CA SER A 375 13.64 -14.03 12.65
C SER A 375 14.59 -15.19 12.90
N VAL A 376 14.50 -15.83 14.08
CA VAL A 376 15.19 -17.09 14.35
C VAL A 376 14.63 -18.23 13.48
N VAL A 377 13.34 -18.16 13.08
CA VAL A 377 12.65 -19.19 12.30
C VAL A 377 11.94 -18.57 11.09
N PHE A 378 12.60 -18.64 9.94
CA PHE A 378 12.00 -18.25 8.67
C PHE A 378 10.87 -19.23 8.26
N PRO A 379 9.70 -18.77 7.74
CA PRO A 379 9.36 -17.43 7.27
C PRO A 379 8.44 -16.62 8.21
N ILE A 380 8.49 -16.84 9.53
CA ILE A 380 7.54 -16.19 10.47
C ILE A 380 7.69 -14.67 10.46
N ASP A 381 8.92 -14.18 10.54
CA ASP A 381 9.25 -12.76 10.44
C ASP A 381 8.84 -12.14 9.09
N TYR A 382 8.98 -12.91 8.01
CA TYR A 382 8.54 -12.51 6.67
C TYR A 382 7.02 -12.23 6.64
N VAL A 383 6.22 -13.15 7.17
CA VAL A 383 4.75 -12.99 7.23
C VAL A 383 4.36 -11.82 8.14
N LEU A 384 5.00 -11.68 9.31
CA LEU A 384 4.73 -10.57 10.22
C LEU A 384 5.09 -9.22 9.59
N MET A 385 6.22 -9.13 8.87
CA MET A 385 6.64 -7.91 8.19
C MET A 385 5.69 -7.59 7.03
N ALA A 386 5.26 -8.60 6.26
CA ALA A 386 4.27 -8.41 5.21
C ALA A 386 2.95 -7.88 5.75
N LEU A 387 2.44 -8.42 6.86
CA LEU A 387 1.23 -7.91 7.52
C LEU A 387 1.41 -6.47 8.01
N LEU A 388 2.57 -6.13 8.57
CA LEU A 388 2.87 -4.77 9.02
C LEU A 388 2.93 -3.79 7.85
N VAL A 389 3.60 -4.17 6.76
CA VAL A 389 3.69 -3.37 5.52
C VAL A 389 2.30 -3.15 4.91
N LEU A 390 1.48 -4.20 4.82
CA LEU A 390 0.09 -4.09 4.34
C LEU A 390 -0.77 -3.22 5.26
N PHE A 391 -0.51 -3.25 6.58
CA PHE A 391 -1.20 -2.38 7.52
C PHE A 391 -0.84 -0.90 7.32
N PHE A 392 0.44 -0.57 7.12
CA PHE A 392 0.85 0.80 6.78
C PHE A 392 0.36 1.24 5.39
N PHE A 393 0.38 0.34 4.41
CA PHE A 393 -0.14 0.60 3.07
C PHE A 393 -1.64 0.90 3.10
N SER A 394 -2.44 0.03 3.71
CA SER A 394 -3.89 0.22 3.86
C SER A 394 -4.24 1.46 4.71
N SER A 395 -3.44 1.76 5.73
CA SER A 395 -3.55 3.00 6.49
C SER A 395 -3.32 4.21 5.58
N SER A 396 -2.26 4.20 4.76
CA SER A 396 -1.98 5.28 3.81
C SER A 396 -3.10 5.47 2.81
N VAL A 397 -3.65 4.39 2.24
CA VAL A 397 -4.84 4.42 1.37
C VAL A 397 -6.03 5.05 2.09
N THR A 398 -6.31 4.64 3.33
CA THR A 398 -7.41 5.20 4.14
C THR A 398 -7.19 6.69 4.40
N GLY A 399 -5.96 7.11 4.67
CA GLY A 399 -5.60 8.51 4.83
C GLY A 399 -5.86 9.32 3.57
N ILE A 400 -5.40 8.85 2.40
CA ILE A 400 -5.63 9.55 1.13
C ILE A 400 -7.12 9.56 0.77
N ALA A 401 -7.85 8.46 0.98
CA ALA A 401 -9.28 8.40 0.70
C ALA A 401 -10.10 9.36 1.59
N THR A 402 -9.74 9.51 2.87
CA THR A 402 -10.47 10.38 3.81
C THR A 402 -10.13 11.86 3.67
N ILE A 403 -8.86 12.20 3.40
CA ILE A 403 -8.40 13.59 3.25
C ILE A 403 -8.64 14.08 1.81
N GLY A 404 -8.52 13.19 0.82
CA GLY A 404 -8.44 13.52 -0.61
C GLY A 404 -7.04 14.01 -1.01
N ILE A 405 -6.78 14.08 -2.31
CA ILE A 405 -5.54 14.66 -2.85
C ILE A 405 -5.68 16.18 -2.79
N ARG A 406 -4.89 16.83 -1.92
CA ARG A 406 -4.91 18.28 -1.75
C ARG A 406 -3.61 18.91 -2.23
N PHE A 407 -3.74 20.03 -2.93
CA PHE A 407 -2.63 20.95 -3.14
C PHE A 407 -2.84 22.15 -2.23
N LEU A 408 -2.00 22.26 -1.19
CA LEU A 408 -2.14 23.22 -0.10
C LEU A 408 -3.52 23.10 0.59
N TRP A 409 -4.47 23.97 0.23
CA TRP A 409 -5.81 24.05 0.85
C TRP A 409 -6.93 23.61 -0.11
N VAL A 410 -6.62 23.38 -1.39
CA VAL A 410 -7.61 23.02 -2.42
C VAL A 410 -7.60 21.51 -2.64
N LYS A 411 -8.79 20.89 -2.59
CA LYS A 411 -8.99 19.48 -2.92
C LYS A 411 -9.01 19.35 -4.45
N LEU A 412 -7.97 18.71 -5.00
CA LEU A 412 -7.84 18.48 -6.45
C LEU A 412 -8.64 17.24 -6.87
N PHE A 413 -8.45 16.13 -6.16
CA PHE A 413 -9.10 14.87 -6.47
C PHE A 413 -9.63 14.18 -5.22
N GLU A 414 -10.75 13.50 -5.39
CA GLU A 414 -11.34 12.63 -4.38
C GLU A 414 -11.12 11.17 -4.77
N ILE A 415 -10.59 10.37 -3.84
CA ILE A 415 -10.40 8.95 -4.05
C ILE A 415 -11.58 8.22 -3.40
N ARG A 416 -12.44 7.66 -4.25
CA ARG A 416 -13.60 6.85 -3.83
C ARG A 416 -13.53 5.49 -4.48
N LYS A 417 -13.99 4.47 -3.76
CA LYS A 417 -14.08 3.10 -4.28
C LYS A 417 -15.03 3.10 -5.48
N GLY A 418 -14.58 2.58 -6.63
CA GLY A 418 -15.38 2.53 -7.86
C GLY A 418 -15.66 3.86 -8.56
N HIS A 419 -15.18 4.99 -8.03
CA HIS A 419 -15.41 6.33 -8.60
C HIS A 419 -14.13 7.17 -8.70
N THR A 420 -12.95 6.54 -8.65
CA THR A 420 -11.67 7.24 -8.82
C THR A 420 -11.32 7.32 -10.31
N SER A 421 -11.15 8.55 -10.81
CA SER A 421 -10.72 8.77 -12.20
C SER A 421 -9.30 8.22 -12.43
N PRO A 422 -8.95 7.82 -13.68
CA PRO A 422 -7.62 7.28 -13.99
C PRO A 422 -6.46 8.23 -13.61
N GLN A 423 -6.66 9.54 -13.75
CA GLN A 423 -5.70 10.56 -13.36
C GLN A 423 -5.49 10.62 -11.85
N ALA A 424 -6.59 10.63 -11.09
CA ALA A 424 -6.54 10.61 -9.64
C ALA A 424 -5.85 9.33 -9.14
N LEU A 425 -6.07 8.19 -9.82
CA LEU A 425 -5.41 6.92 -9.52
C LEU A 425 -3.89 6.98 -9.76
N LEU A 426 -3.44 7.58 -10.87
CA LEU A 426 -2.00 7.77 -11.15
C LEU A 426 -1.35 8.68 -10.10
N MET A 427 -1.99 9.79 -9.75
CA MET A 427 -1.50 10.71 -8.71
C MET A 427 -1.46 10.03 -7.33
N ALA A 428 -2.49 9.26 -6.99
CA ALA A 428 -2.51 8.45 -5.77
C ALA A 428 -1.38 7.43 -5.76
N THR A 429 -1.05 6.85 -6.91
CA THR A 429 0.05 5.90 -7.06
C THR A 429 1.39 6.56 -6.79
N VAL A 430 1.67 7.75 -7.35
CA VAL A 430 2.88 8.53 -7.04
C VAL A 430 2.96 8.83 -5.54
N MET A 431 1.85 9.30 -4.95
CA MET A 431 1.81 9.60 -3.51
C MET A 431 2.07 8.35 -2.66
N LEU A 432 1.45 7.22 -2.98
CA LEU A 432 1.66 5.95 -2.29
C LEU A 432 3.11 5.46 -2.45
N THR A 433 3.72 5.61 -3.63
CA THR A 433 5.14 5.32 -3.87
C THR A 433 6.05 6.14 -2.97
N LEU A 434 5.86 7.45 -2.93
CA LEU A 434 6.64 8.33 -2.06
C LEU A 434 6.42 7.99 -0.57
N ILE A 435 5.17 7.78 -0.16
CA ILE A 435 4.82 7.40 1.22
C ILE A 435 5.49 6.07 1.60
N MET A 436 5.46 5.06 0.73
CA MET A 436 6.05 3.75 1.00
C MET A 436 7.58 3.77 1.04
N LEU A 437 8.24 4.65 0.27
CA LEU A 437 9.68 4.90 0.43
C LEU A 437 9.99 5.46 1.83
N ALA A 438 9.16 6.38 2.33
CA ALA A 438 9.30 6.90 3.70
C ALA A 438 8.96 5.84 4.76
N ILE A 439 7.97 4.98 4.52
CA ILE A 439 7.66 3.83 5.39
C ILE A 439 8.81 2.84 5.42
N ASN A 440 9.49 2.57 4.30
CA ASN A 440 10.67 1.70 4.27
C ASN A 440 11.75 2.23 5.24
N TYR A 441 12.05 3.54 5.16
CA TYR A 441 12.92 4.20 6.13
C TYR A 441 12.41 4.08 7.57
N ALA A 442 11.12 4.38 7.82
CA ALA A 442 10.55 4.32 9.16
C ALA A 442 10.58 2.90 9.75
N LEU A 443 10.30 1.88 8.94
CA LEU A 443 10.37 0.47 9.33
C LEU A 443 11.78 0.09 9.73
N ALA A 444 12.76 0.41 8.88
CA ALA A 444 14.15 0.02 9.07
C ALA A 444 14.86 0.82 10.18
N MET A 445 14.51 2.09 10.39
CA MET A 445 15.27 2.97 11.30
C MET A 445 14.54 3.29 12.59
N ILE A 446 13.22 3.07 12.69
CA ILE A 446 12.41 3.52 13.84
C ILE A 446 11.58 2.37 14.41
N VAL A 447 10.86 1.63 13.57
CA VAL A 447 9.92 0.60 14.02
C VAL A 447 10.63 -0.69 14.41
N ALA A 448 11.68 -1.12 13.70
CA ALA A 448 12.42 -2.34 14.03
C ALA A 448 13.92 -2.25 13.68
N PRO A 449 14.68 -1.32 14.28
CA PRO A 449 16.05 -1.02 13.88
C PRO A 449 17.03 -2.19 14.00
N GLN A 450 17.08 -2.88 15.15
CA GLN A 450 18.02 -4.00 15.31
C GLN A 450 17.64 -5.19 14.43
N TYR A 451 16.35 -5.48 14.28
CA TYR A 451 15.89 -6.47 13.32
C TYR A 451 16.32 -6.12 11.90
N ALA A 452 16.09 -4.88 11.47
CA ALA A 452 16.38 -4.43 10.11
C ALA A 452 17.87 -4.43 9.77
N ILE A 453 18.75 -4.25 10.75
CA ILE A 453 20.21 -4.18 10.53
C ILE A 453 20.84 -5.57 10.64
N TYR A 454 20.63 -6.27 11.75
CA TYR A 454 21.32 -7.54 12.04
C TYR A 454 20.39 -8.74 12.22
N GLY A 455 19.07 -8.54 12.34
CA GLY A 455 18.13 -9.63 12.59
C GLY A 455 18.43 -10.36 13.90
N ALA A 456 18.49 -11.69 13.85
CA ALA A 456 18.84 -12.55 14.98
C ALA A 456 20.36 -12.83 15.11
N GLN A 457 21.22 -12.13 14.35
CA GLN A 457 22.67 -12.40 14.36
C GLN A 457 23.29 -12.13 15.75
N THR A 458 24.16 -13.04 16.16
CA THR A 458 24.94 -12.96 17.40
C THR A 458 26.41 -13.25 17.10
N PHE A 459 27.31 -12.75 17.92
CA PHE A 459 28.75 -13.02 17.84
C PHE A 459 29.32 -13.48 19.18
N CYS A 460 30.38 -14.28 19.11
CA CYS A 460 31.12 -14.77 20.27
C CYS A 460 32.26 -13.80 20.65
N THR A 461 32.31 -13.38 21.91
CA THR A 461 33.39 -12.49 22.41
C THR A 461 34.61 -13.24 22.93
N ASN A 462 34.60 -14.58 22.95
CA ASN A 462 35.73 -15.39 23.41
C ASN A 462 36.91 -15.27 22.42
N PRO A 463 38.14 -14.95 22.85
CA PRO A 463 39.27 -14.90 21.93
C PRO A 463 39.53 -16.26 21.26
N PRO A 464 39.89 -16.28 19.96
CA PRO A 464 40.19 -17.52 19.25
C PRO A 464 41.45 -18.19 19.83
N ARG A 465 41.50 -19.52 19.76
CA ARG A 465 42.65 -20.30 20.25
C ARG A 465 43.91 -20.08 19.43
N HIS A 466 43.75 -19.89 18.12
CA HIS A 466 44.84 -19.60 17.18
C HIS A 466 44.50 -18.38 16.30
N PRO A 467 45.51 -17.59 15.88
CA PRO A 467 45.30 -16.49 14.95
C PRO A 467 44.65 -16.99 13.65
N GLY A 468 43.51 -16.39 13.28
CA GLY A 468 42.77 -16.74 12.05
C GLY A 468 41.61 -17.73 12.24
N GLU A 469 41.48 -18.38 13.40
CA GLU A 469 40.33 -19.24 13.69
C GLU A 469 39.09 -18.44 14.12
N GLN A 470 37.90 -19.05 13.96
CA GLN A 470 36.67 -18.46 14.49
C GLN A 470 36.59 -18.63 16.01
N PRO A 471 36.05 -17.64 16.74
CA PRO A 471 35.87 -17.73 18.19
C PRO A 471 34.82 -18.79 18.56
N ASP A 472 35.15 -19.63 19.54
CA ASP A 472 34.28 -20.73 20.00
C ASP A 472 33.69 -20.43 21.39
N CYS A 473 32.37 -20.23 21.43
CA CYS A 473 31.59 -20.02 22.65
C CYS A 473 30.78 -21.26 23.09
N SER A 474 31.04 -22.45 22.53
CA SER A 474 30.26 -23.67 22.82
C SER A 474 30.20 -24.02 24.32
N LYS A 475 31.27 -23.70 25.06
CA LYS A 475 31.38 -23.93 26.51
C LYS A 475 31.01 -22.72 27.37
N HIS A 476 30.82 -21.56 26.74
CA HIS A 476 30.61 -20.27 27.38
C HIS A 476 29.46 -19.51 26.69
N PRO A 477 28.21 -20.00 26.79
CA PRO A 477 27.06 -19.36 26.16
C PRO A 477 26.82 -17.92 26.63
N GLU A 478 27.32 -17.55 27.82
CA GLU A 478 27.28 -16.19 28.38
C GLU A 478 28.11 -15.17 27.59
N LEU A 479 29.07 -15.63 26.78
CA LEU A 479 29.91 -14.79 25.92
C LEU A 479 29.32 -14.55 24.53
N VAL A 480 28.12 -15.10 24.25
CA VAL A 480 27.38 -14.85 23.01
C VAL A 480 26.55 -13.58 23.16
N LYS A 481 26.87 -12.56 22.35
CA LYS A 481 26.19 -11.25 22.38
C LYS A 481 25.50 -10.95 21.05
N PRO A 482 24.39 -10.20 21.05
CA PRO A 482 23.74 -9.77 19.81
C PRO A 482 24.63 -8.79 19.04
N CYS A 483 24.60 -8.86 17.71
CA CYS A 483 25.27 -7.88 16.87
C CYS A 483 24.63 -6.49 17.01
N SER A 484 25.48 -5.46 17.07
CA SER A 484 25.12 -4.03 17.07
C SER A 484 26.17 -3.21 16.33
N GLU A 485 25.86 -1.96 16.00
CA GLU A 485 26.77 -1.06 15.28
C GLU A 485 28.00 -0.67 16.13
N LEU A 486 27.87 -0.72 17.46
CA LEU A 486 28.95 -0.55 18.43
C LEU A 486 29.75 -1.82 18.69
N SER A 487 29.38 -2.97 18.12
CA SER A 487 30.10 -4.22 18.32
C SER A 487 31.47 -4.15 17.64
N SER A 488 32.51 -3.95 18.44
CA SER A 488 33.90 -3.80 17.97
C SER A 488 34.77 -5.00 18.38
N GLY A 489 35.80 -5.27 17.57
CA GLY A 489 36.74 -6.38 17.75
C GLY A 489 36.67 -7.43 16.63
N GLU A 490 37.72 -8.24 16.50
CA GLU A 490 37.85 -9.20 15.38
C GLU A 490 36.69 -10.21 15.30
N GLY A 491 36.12 -10.61 16.44
CA GLY A 491 35.00 -11.55 16.49
C GLY A 491 33.71 -10.96 15.92
N ALA A 492 33.44 -9.68 16.14
CA ALA A 492 32.27 -9.00 15.61
C ALA A 492 32.42 -8.72 14.11
N GLU A 493 33.59 -8.23 13.67
CA GLU A 493 33.82 -7.85 12.27
C GLU A 493 33.73 -9.05 11.31
N LYS A 494 34.17 -10.24 11.76
CA LYS A 494 34.13 -11.47 10.94
C LYS A 494 32.74 -12.12 10.89
N VAL A 495 31.88 -11.89 11.90
CA VAL A 495 30.60 -12.60 12.05
C VAL A 495 29.39 -11.73 11.73
N CYS A 496 29.34 -10.50 12.23
CA CYS A 496 28.20 -9.61 12.09
C CYS A 496 28.15 -8.99 10.68
N THR A 497 27.16 -9.38 9.89
CA THR A 497 26.95 -8.86 8.54
C THR A 497 25.68 -8.01 8.51
N PRO A 498 25.77 -6.68 8.33
CA PRO A 498 24.59 -5.83 8.24
C PRO A 498 23.82 -6.11 6.95
N SER A 499 22.51 -5.92 6.99
CA SER A 499 21.64 -6.02 5.80
C SER A 499 21.97 -4.97 4.75
N VAL A 500 21.77 -5.29 3.47
CA VAL A 500 22.02 -4.35 2.37
C VAL A 500 21.09 -3.13 2.48
N VAL A 501 19.82 -3.32 2.83
CA VAL A 501 18.87 -2.22 2.99
C VAL A 501 19.30 -1.24 4.08
N SER A 502 19.77 -1.74 5.22
CA SER A 502 20.20 -0.87 6.32
C SER A 502 21.44 -0.09 5.96
N THR A 503 22.41 -0.71 5.28
CA THR A 503 23.61 0.01 4.81
C THR A 503 23.25 1.10 3.81
N PHE A 504 22.31 0.85 2.90
CA PHE A 504 21.86 1.81 1.92
C PHE A 504 21.12 3.00 2.56
N LEU A 505 20.18 2.74 3.46
CA LEU A 505 19.44 3.80 4.17
C LEU A 505 20.33 4.58 5.15
N ASN A 506 21.22 3.90 5.89
CA ASN A 506 22.19 4.56 6.76
C ASN A 506 23.13 5.45 5.95
N ARG A 507 23.56 5.00 4.75
CA ARG A 507 24.38 5.81 3.85
C ARG A 507 23.68 7.11 3.46
N VAL A 508 22.39 7.07 3.11
CA VAL A 508 21.61 8.29 2.83
C VAL A 508 21.64 9.26 4.02
N THR A 509 21.45 8.75 5.24
CA THR A 509 21.43 9.60 6.45
C THR A 509 22.79 10.15 6.88
N VAL A 510 23.88 9.39 6.69
CA VAL A 510 25.24 9.84 7.03
C VAL A 510 25.76 10.79 5.96
N ASN A 511 25.60 10.45 4.68
CA ASN A 511 26.13 11.26 3.59
C ASN A 511 25.43 12.61 3.49
N PHE A 512 24.12 12.63 3.81
CA PHE A 512 23.27 13.81 3.78
C PHE A 512 22.54 14.00 5.13
N PRO A 513 23.21 14.55 6.15
CA PRO A 513 22.66 14.67 7.51
C PRO A 513 21.33 15.45 7.59
N VAL A 514 21.09 16.37 6.65
CA VAL A 514 19.82 17.11 6.54
C VAL A 514 18.64 16.16 6.31
N PHE A 515 18.80 15.17 5.42
CA PHE A 515 17.75 14.17 5.17
C PHE A 515 17.51 13.31 6.41
N GLY A 516 18.59 12.89 7.09
CA GLY A 516 18.47 12.12 8.34
C GLY A 516 17.80 12.90 9.46
N ALA A 517 18.15 14.17 9.66
CA ALA A 517 17.53 15.03 10.66
C ALA A 517 16.04 15.29 10.37
N LEU A 518 15.68 15.56 9.11
CA LEU A 518 14.29 15.72 8.68
C LEU A 518 13.50 14.44 8.96
N ALA A 519 14.02 13.29 8.53
CA ALA A 519 13.35 12.00 8.69
C ALA A 519 13.21 11.58 10.17
N PHE A 520 14.14 11.99 11.04
CA PHE A 520 14.06 11.80 12.49
C PHE A 520 12.97 12.67 13.13
N TRP A 521 13.00 13.99 12.94
CA TRP A 521 12.02 14.92 13.52
C TRP A 521 10.61 14.69 12.99
N ALA A 522 10.50 14.26 11.73
CA ALA A 522 9.25 13.83 11.12
C ALA A 522 8.52 12.74 11.93
N GLN A 523 9.24 11.88 12.65
CA GLN A 523 8.59 10.84 13.45
C GLN A 523 7.80 11.42 14.61
N PHE A 524 8.29 12.47 15.27
CA PHE A 524 7.53 13.16 16.32
C PHE A 524 6.31 13.89 15.75
N ALA A 525 6.44 14.49 14.57
CA ALA A 525 5.31 15.09 13.86
C ALA A 525 4.24 14.01 13.51
N PHE A 526 4.66 12.86 13.00
CA PHE A 526 3.78 11.72 12.72
C PHE A 526 3.02 11.28 13.98
N LEU A 527 3.71 11.11 15.12
CA LEU A 527 3.10 10.70 16.39
C LEU A 527 2.10 11.73 16.90
N ALA A 528 2.40 13.02 16.74
CA ALA A 528 1.52 14.13 17.15
C ALA A 528 0.24 14.18 16.29
N VAL A 529 0.37 14.09 14.96
CA VAL A 529 -0.79 14.09 14.06
C VAL A 529 -1.67 12.86 14.31
N PHE A 530 -1.07 11.68 14.48
CA PHE A 530 -1.80 10.46 14.88
C PHE A 530 -2.62 10.71 16.15
N LEU A 531 -2.03 11.29 17.20
CA LEU A 531 -2.71 11.52 18.47
C LEU A 531 -3.87 12.50 18.33
N ILE A 532 -3.70 13.59 17.57
CA ILE A 532 -4.77 14.55 17.30
C ILE A 532 -5.93 13.86 16.56
N VAL A 533 -5.65 13.12 15.49
CA VAL A 533 -6.68 12.43 14.71
C VAL A 533 -7.35 11.34 15.53
N PHE A 534 -6.59 10.57 16.31
CA PHE A 534 -7.11 9.53 17.19
C PHE A 534 -8.06 10.09 18.26
N VAL A 535 -7.65 11.14 18.99
CA VAL A 535 -8.48 11.75 20.02
C VAL A 535 -9.73 12.39 19.42
N THR A 536 -9.59 13.17 18.35
CA THR A 536 -10.74 13.82 17.70
C THR A 536 -11.74 12.81 17.12
N SER A 537 -11.25 11.70 16.57
CA SER A 537 -12.10 10.64 16.02
C SER A 537 -12.79 9.79 17.08
N LEU A 538 -12.28 9.71 18.32
CA LEU A 538 -13.02 9.09 19.44
C LEU A 538 -14.30 9.88 19.74
N PHE A 539 -14.21 11.21 19.82
CA PHE A 539 -15.34 12.09 20.14
C PHE A 539 -16.27 12.38 18.96
N ARG A 540 -15.78 12.30 17.71
CA ARG A 540 -16.62 12.56 16.53
C ARG A 540 -17.54 11.39 16.23
N THR A 541 -18.84 11.68 16.12
CA THR A 541 -19.85 10.72 15.63
C THR A 541 -19.75 10.60 14.10
N PRO A 542 -19.75 9.38 13.52
CA PRO A 542 -19.82 9.21 12.08
C PRO A 542 -21.16 9.78 11.59
N LYS A 543 -21.11 10.71 10.63
CA LYS A 543 -22.30 11.22 9.94
C LYS A 543 -22.42 10.49 8.62
N LEU A 544 -23.62 9.96 8.32
CA LEU A 544 -23.93 9.41 7.01
C LEU A 544 -24.10 10.57 6.03
N ASN A 545 -23.33 10.60 4.95
CA ASN A 545 -23.47 11.61 3.91
C ASN A 545 -24.54 11.16 2.91
N LEU A 546 -25.77 11.67 3.09
CA LEU A 546 -26.91 11.27 2.25
C LEU A 546 -26.75 11.72 0.80
N ASN A 547 -26.08 12.86 0.56
CA ASN A 547 -25.87 13.36 -0.80
C ASN A 547 -24.95 12.44 -1.61
N GLU A 548 -23.94 11.87 -0.96
CA GLU A 548 -23.01 10.93 -1.61
C GLU A 548 -23.71 9.62 -1.99
N LEU A 549 -24.61 9.12 -1.12
CA LEU A 549 -25.44 7.96 -1.44
C LEU A 549 -26.39 8.22 -2.63
N ASP A 550 -26.93 9.44 -2.72
CA ASP A 550 -27.79 9.83 -3.83
C ASP A 550 -26.99 9.96 -5.14
N GLU A 551 -25.76 10.51 -5.10
CA GLU A 551 -24.83 10.57 -6.25
C GLU A 551 -24.42 9.19 -6.77
N ASP A 552 -24.04 8.28 -5.87
CA ASP A 552 -23.65 6.90 -6.26
C ASP A 552 -24.82 6.19 -6.95
N ALA A 553 -26.05 6.39 -6.44
CA ALA A 553 -27.25 5.84 -7.03
C ALA A 553 -27.58 6.45 -8.41
N GLU A 554 -27.27 7.72 -8.62
CA GLU A 554 -27.38 8.38 -9.93
C GLU A 554 -26.48 7.72 -10.96
N ALA A 555 -25.21 7.57 -10.61
CA ALA A 555 -24.22 6.94 -11.48
C ALA A 555 -24.61 5.50 -11.82
N ASP A 556 -25.01 4.69 -10.83
CA ASP A 556 -25.41 3.30 -11.02
C ASP A 556 -26.64 3.16 -11.94
N GLU A 557 -27.63 4.06 -11.79
CA GLU A 557 -28.82 4.08 -12.67
C GLU A 557 -28.48 4.51 -14.10
N GLU A 558 -27.63 5.53 -14.27
CA GLU A 558 -27.14 5.95 -15.60
C GLU A 558 -26.36 4.82 -16.29
N GLU A 559 -25.47 4.12 -15.57
CA GLU A 559 -24.76 2.95 -16.08
C GLU A 559 -25.74 1.84 -16.49
N GLY A 560 -26.76 1.58 -15.66
CA GLY A 560 -27.81 0.61 -15.96
C GLY A 560 -28.61 0.98 -17.23
N LEU A 561 -28.96 2.25 -17.39
CA LEU A 561 -29.67 2.77 -18.56
C LEU A 561 -28.81 2.67 -19.82
N LEU A 562 -27.53 3.05 -19.77
CA LEU A 562 -26.60 2.92 -20.89
C LEU A 562 -26.37 1.45 -21.28
N ALA A 563 -26.20 0.56 -20.29
CA ALA A 563 -26.02 -0.88 -20.53
C ALA A 563 -27.28 -1.54 -21.13
N SER A 564 -28.47 -1.07 -20.75
CA SER A 564 -29.73 -1.52 -21.34
C SER A 564 -29.94 -0.97 -22.75
N THR A 565 -29.55 0.29 -22.99
CA THR A 565 -29.65 0.97 -24.29
C THR A 565 -28.68 0.36 -25.29
N GLY A 566 -27.44 0.05 -24.91
CA GLY A 566 -26.46 -0.64 -25.77
C GLY A 566 -26.91 -2.05 -26.18
N ARG A 567 -27.54 -2.80 -25.26
CA ARG A 567 -28.16 -4.11 -25.59
C ARG A 567 -29.35 -3.97 -26.54
N ARG A 568 -30.19 -2.95 -26.33
CA ARG A 568 -31.33 -2.67 -27.22
C ARG A 568 -30.85 -2.23 -28.60
N PHE A 569 -29.85 -1.35 -28.69
CA PHE A 569 -29.24 -0.92 -29.95
C PHE A 569 -28.60 -2.09 -30.72
N GLY A 570 -27.88 -2.98 -30.02
CA GLY A 570 -27.31 -4.19 -30.61
C GLY A 570 -28.37 -5.16 -31.15
N ALA A 571 -29.49 -5.32 -30.43
CA ALA A 571 -30.62 -6.13 -30.87
C ALA A 571 -31.34 -5.51 -32.08
N THR A 572 -31.62 -4.21 -32.06
CA THR A 572 -32.24 -3.50 -33.19
C THR A 572 -31.33 -3.50 -34.42
N TRP A 573 -30.01 -3.39 -34.23
CA TRP A 573 -29.03 -3.43 -35.32
C TRP A 573 -28.87 -4.83 -35.93
N GLN A 574 -29.00 -5.88 -35.12
CA GLN A 574 -29.03 -7.27 -35.60
C GLN A 574 -30.32 -7.57 -36.38
N ASP A 575 -31.46 -7.02 -35.95
CA ASP A 575 -32.73 -7.12 -36.70
C ASP A 575 -32.68 -6.34 -38.03
N ILE A 576 -32.11 -5.13 -38.05
CA ILE A 576 -31.97 -4.32 -39.27
C ILE A 576 -31.02 -4.98 -40.30
N ARG A 577 -30.01 -5.75 -39.85
CA ARG A 577 -29.11 -6.50 -40.75
C ARG A 577 -29.63 -7.87 -41.17
N GLY A 578 -30.83 -8.27 -40.76
CA GLY A 578 -31.54 -9.44 -41.30
C GLY A 578 -30.74 -10.76 -41.26
N LYS A 579 -29.91 -10.98 -40.24
CA LYS A 579 -29.22 -12.28 -40.07
C LYS A 579 -30.06 -13.20 -39.19
N PRO A 580 -30.69 -14.27 -39.73
CA PRO A 580 -31.40 -15.22 -38.90
C PRO A 580 -30.43 -15.96 -37.98
N LYS A 581 -30.85 -16.11 -36.72
CA LYS A 581 -30.19 -16.89 -35.68
C LYS A 581 -29.99 -18.34 -36.19
N PRO A 582 -28.78 -18.94 -36.15
CA PRO A 582 -28.65 -20.35 -36.46
C PRO A 582 -29.36 -21.15 -35.35
N GLN A 583 -30.27 -22.05 -35.76
CA GLN A 583 -30.89 -23.02 -34.86
C GLN A 583 -29.79 -23.81 -34.15
N SER A 584 -29.71 -23.63 -32.83
CA SER A 584 -28.97 -24.52 -31.95
C SER A 584 -29.67 -25.88 -31.98
N THR A 585 -29.07 -26.83 -32.68
CA THR A 585 -29.35 -28.26 -32.56
C THR A 585 -28.94 -28.72 -31.16
N GLY A 586 -29.95 -28.93 -30.31
CA GLY A 586 -29.79 -29.57 -29.02
C GLY A 586 -30.23 -31.04 -29.06
N ALA A 587 -29.56 -31.83 -28.23
CA ALA A 587 -29.94 -33.12 -27.66
C ALA A 587 -29.47 -34.39 -28.38
N ALA A 588 -28.33 -34.88 -27.90
CA ALA A 588 -27.95 -36.28 -27.95
C ALA A 588 -28.93 -37.15 -27.13
N GLY A 589 -29.35 -38.24 -27.78
CA GLY A 589 -29.82 -39.53 -27.28
C GLY A 589 -30.20 -39.72 -25.81
N ARG A 590 -31.48 -40.08 -25.60
CA ARG A 590 -31.85 -41.14 -24.65
C ARG A 590 -33.01 -41.95 -25.25
N GLY A 591 -32.73 -43.20 -25.57
CA GLY A 591 -33.66 -44.10 -26.24
C GLY A 591 -34.82 -44.54 -25.37
N ILE A 592 -35.98 -44.70 -26.01
CA ILE A 592 -37.06 -45.62 -25.63
C ILE A 592 -37.50 -46.30 -26.92
N ARG A 593 -37.72 -47.62 -26.81
CA ARG A 593 -37.95 -48.62 -27.85
C ARG A 593 -39.39 -49.12 -27.72
N GLY A 594 -40.06 -49.37 -28.85
CA GLY A 594 -41.34 -50.09 -28.98
C GLY A 594 -42.57 -49.18 -28.78
N ASP A 595 -43.66 -49.26 -29.53
CA ASP A 595 -44.13 -50.36 -30.38
C ASP A 595 -45.00 -49.82 -31.52
N ASP A 596 -45.12 -50.64 -32.55
CA ASP A 596 -46.03 -50.51 -33.69
C ASP A 596 -47.50 -50.38 -33.23
N ASP A 597 -48.32 -49.63 -33.98
CA ASP A 597 -49.53 -50.23 -34.54
C ASP A 597 -50.16 -49.39 -35.66
N HIS A 598 -50.54 -50.15 -36.68
CA HIS A 598 -51.32 -49.76 -37.83
C HIS A 598 -52.82 -49.75 -37.49
N ALA A 599 -53.55 -48.95 -38.28
CA ALA A 599 -54.91 -49.21 -38.79
C ALA A 599 -56.14 -48.88 -37.92
N ASP A 600 -57.00 -48.10 -38.58
CA ASP A 600 -58.45 -48.17 -38.70
C ASP A 600 -59.37 -47.79 -37.51
N ASP A 601 -60.30 -46.91 -37.89
CA ASP A 601 -61.52 -46.37 -37.24
C ASP A 601 -61.41 -45.36 -36.07
#